data_AF-A0A1D2NBV2-F1
#
_entry.id   AF-A0A1D2NBV2-F1
#
_cell.length_a   1.000
_cell.length_b   1.000
_cell.length_c   1.000
_cell.angle_alpha   90.00
_cell.angle_beta   90.00
_cell.angle_gamma   90.00
#
_symmetry.space_group_name_H-M   'P 1'
#
loop_
_entity.id
_entity.type
_entity.pdbx_description
1 polymer ?
#
loop_
_entity_poly.entity_id
_entity_poly.type
_entity_poly.pdbx_seq_one_letter_code
_entity_poly.pdbx_strand_id
1 'polypeptide(L)'
;MAEEEPSLLCYNKGCGQTFKESENTETSCRFHPGDHFFHDAYKGWTCCNRKTVDFTEFLNMKGCAYSFHSNVKPPEIEKPTEVIDDILDATPAQPAYKPMASC
;
A
#
# COMPACT_ATOMS: atom_id res chain seq x y z
N MET A 1 -36.97 -11.26 17.05
CA MET A 1 -35.56 -11.56 17.38
C MET A 1 -34.75 -10.64 16.51
N ALA A 2 -33.95 -9.73 17.08
CA ALA A 2 -33.09 -8.87 16.28
C ALA A 2 -31.91 -9.73 15.85
N GLU A 3 -31.85 -10.05 14.56
CA GLU A 3 -30.71 -10.77 13.99
C GLU A 3 -29.51 -9.81 14.03
N GLU A 4 -28.53 -10.09 14.88
CA GLU A 4 -27.26 -9.37 14.88
C GLU A 4 -26.49 -9.79 13.63
N GLU A 5 -26.41 -8.89 12.64
CA GLU A 5 -25.60 -9.12 11.46
C GLU A 5 -24.10 -9.11 11.80
N PRO A 6 -23.32 -10.09 11.30
CA PRO A 6 -21.90 -10.15 11.57
C PRO A 6 -21.16 -9.00 10.88
N SER A 7 -20.31 -8.29 11.64
CA SER A 7 -19.41 -7.29 11.07
C SER A 7 -18.28 -7.99 10.27
N LEU A 8 -18.13 -7.63 9.00
CA LEU A 8 -17.09 -8.13 8.11
C LEU A 8 -15.90 -7.15 8.07
N LEU A 9 -14.69 -7.65 7.84
CA LEU A 9 -13.49 -6.82 7.65
C LEU A 9 -13.29 -6.50 6.16
N CYS A 10 -13.07 -5.23 5.82
CA CYS A 10 -12.75 -4.81 4.46
C CYS A 10 -11.26 -5.02 4.15
N TYR A 11 -10.97 -5.70 3.04
CA TYR A 11 -9.63 -5.94 2.54
C TYR A 11 -9.21 -5.07 1.35
N ASN A 12 -10.05 -4.09 0.96
CA ASN A 12 -9.64 -3.11 -0.05
C ASN A 12 -8.43 -2.30 0.47
N LYS A 13 -7.44 -2.10 -0.39
CA LYS A 13 -6.15 -1.47 -0.03
C LYS A 13 -6.38 -0.08 0.58
N GLY A 14 -5.88 0.13 1.81
CA GLY A 14 -6.01 1.39 2.53
C GLY A 14 -7.38 1.66 3.20
N CYS A 15 -8.29 0.68 3.21
CA CYS A 15 -9.55 0.77 3.97
C CYS A 15 -9.43 0.14 5.37
N GLY A 16 -9.40 -1.19 5.47
CA GLY A 16 -9.24 -1.92 6.74
C GLY A 16 -10.37 -1.76 7.75
N GLN A 17 -11.51 -1.16 7.36
CA GLN A 17 -12.66 -0.93 8.24
C GLN A 17 -13.52 -2.18 8.38
N THR A 18 -14.19 -2.32 9.52
CA THR A 18 -15.30 -3.26 9.66
C THR A 18 -16.58 -2.65 9.09
N PHE A 19 -17.40 -3.46 8.44
CA PHE A 19 -18.64 -3.02 7.80
C PHE A 19 -19.73 -4.09 7.94
N LYS A 20 -21.00 -3.68 7.80
CA LYS A 20 -22.13 -4.58 7.65
C LYS A 20 -22.53 -4.66 6.20
N GLU A 21 -22.89 -5.84 5.71
CA GLU A 21 -23.26 -6.01 4.30
C GLU A 21 -24.53 -5.22 3.94
N SER A 22 -25.49 -5.11 4.86
CA SER A 22 -26.70 -4.29 4.68
C SER A 22 -26.45 -2.80 4.49
N GLU A 23 -25.31 -2.28 4.96
CA GLU A 23 -24.92 -0.86 4.86
C GLU A 23 -23.87 -0.62 3.75
N ASN A 24 -23.52 -1.66 2.99
CA ASN A 24 -22.48 -1.61 1.96
C ASN A 24 -23.03 -1.04 0.65
N THR A 25 -22.64 0.19 0.33
CA THR A 25 -23.03 0.91 -0.89
C THR A 25 -21.83 1.13 -1.80
N GLU A 26 -22.08 1.54 -3.04
CA GLU A 26 -21.05 1.87 -4.03
C GLU A 26 -20.10 3.00 -3.60
N THR A 27 -20.42 3.74 -2.53
CA THR A 27 -19.55 4.80 -1.99
C THR A 27 -19.11 4.57 -0.54
N SER A 28 -19.44 3.43 0.06
CA SER A 28 -19.14 3.17 1.47
C SER A 28 -17.63 2.97 1.73
N CYS A 29 -16.91 2.34 0.80
CA CYS A 29 -15.48 2.06 0.94
C CYS A 29 -14.62 3.10 0.23
N ARG A 30 -13.74 3.78 0.97
CA ARG A 30 -12.70 4.64 0.42
C ARG A 30 -11.35 3.92 0.40
N PHE A 31 -10.80 3.64 -0.78
CA PHE A 31 -9.63 2.76 -0.95
C PHE A 31 -8.68 3.23 -2.07
N HIS A 32 -7.53 2.58 -2.19
CA HIS A 32 -6.56 2.77 -3.28
C HIS A 32 -6.68 1.63 -4.29
N PRO A 33 -7.11 1.88 -5.55
CA PRO A 33 -7.16 0.83 -6.57
C PRO A 33 -5.77 0.45 -7.10
N GLY A 34 -4.77 1.31 -6.92
CA GLY A 34 -3.40 1.09 -7.38
C GLY A 34 -2.55 0.30 -6.39
N ASP A 35 -1.27 0.20 -6.71
CA ASP A 35 -0.24 -0.45 -5.89
C ASP A 35 0.59 0.58 -5.15
N HIS A 36 1.20 0.16 -4.04
CA HIS A 36 2.14 0.99 -3.33
C HIS A 36 3.46 1.05 -4.09
N PHE A 37 4.18 2.17 -3.99
CA PHE A 37 5.54 2.30 -4.52
C PHE A 37 6.45 2.99 -3.50
N PHE A 38 7.73 2.66 -3.57
CA PHE A 38 8.79 3.24 -2.76
C PHE A 38 9.91 3.73 -3.70
N HIS A 39 10.13 5.05 -3.80
CA HIS A 39 11.14 5.65 -4.68
C HIS A 39 11.66 6.97 -4.09
N ASP A 40 12.98 7.20 -4.09
CA ASP A 40 13.61 8.42 -3.54
C ASP A 40 13.11 8.80 -2.13
N ALA A 41 13.04 7.81 -1.23
CA ALA A 41 12.47 7.91 0.12
C ALA A 41 10.95 8.21 0.19
N TYR A 42 10.31 8.54 -0.93
CA TYR A 42 8.86 8.68 -1.04
C TYR A 42 8.16 7.33 -1.04
N LYS A 43 7.00 7.33 -0.38
CA LYS A 43 6.06 6.23 -0.23
C LYS A 43 4.73 6.73 -0.75
N GLY A 44 4.09 6.00 -1.65
CA GLY A 44 2.86 6.45 -2.28
C GLY A 44 2.11 5.33 -2.96
N TRP A 45 1.05 5.70 -3.70
CA TRP A 45 0.20 4.76 -4.43
C TRP A 45 0.13 5.15 -5.90
N THR A 46 0.18 4.19 -6.83
CA THR A 46 0.16 4.46 -8.28
C THR A 46 -1.17 5.06 -8.77
N CYS A 47 -2.25 4.87 -8.01
CA CYS A 47 -3.57 5.41 -8.34
C CYS A 47 -3.74 6.91 -8.06
N CYS A 48 -2.82 7.56 -7.35
CA CYS A 48 -2.92 9.00 -7.07
C CYS A 48 -1.56 9.64 -6.78
N ASN A 49 -1.42 10.94 -7.06
CA ASN A 49 -0.14 11.66 -6.89
C ASN A 49 0.25 11.94 -5.42
N ARG A 50 -0.49 11.41 -4.44
CA ARG A 50 -0.16 11.60 -3.02
C ARG A 50 1.00 10.68 -2.63
N LYS A 51 2.04 11.29 -2.06
CA LYS A 51 3.24 10.61 -1.58
C LYS A 51 3.77 11.34 -0.35
N THR A 52 4.42 10.59 0.54
CA THR A 52 5.04 11.11 1.76
C THR A 52 6.38 10.43 1.99
N VAL A 53 7.27 11.09 2.72
CA VAL A 53 8.53 10.50 3.19
C VAL A 53 8.36 9.80 4.54
N ASP A 54 7.30 10.11 5.29
CA ASP A 54 7.02 9.52 6.59
C ASP A 54 6.24 8.20 6.45
N PHE A 55 6.66 7.17 7.19
CA PHE A 55 6.03 5.85 7.11
C PHE A 55 4.65 5.83 7.79
N THR A 56 4.50 6.54 8.90
CA THR A 56 3.22 6.59 9.64
C THR A 56 2.17 7.32 8.82
N GLU A 57 2.54 8.42 8.17
CA GLU A 57 1.66 9.15 7.26
C GLU A 57 1.24 8.26 6.09
N PHE A 58 2.16 7.49 5.50
CA PHE A 58 1.84 6.56 4.41
C PHE A 58 0.80 5.51 4.83
N LEU A 59 0.93 4.91 6.02
CA LEU A 59 -0.05 3.96 6.54
C LEU A 59 -1.43 4.59 6.80
N ASN A 60 -1.46 5.89 7.12
CA ASN A 60 -2.69 6.63 7.38
C ASN A 60 -3.30 7.29 6.13
N MET A 61 -2.65 7.18 4.97
CA MET A 61 -3.16 7.75 3.72
C MET A 61 -4.53 7.17 3.38
N LYS A 62 -5.54 8.04 3.32
CA LYS A 62 -6.88 7.66 2.90
C LYS A 62 -6.92 7.36 1.41
N GLY A 63 -7.70 6.33 1.04
CA GLY A 63 -8.01 5.97 -0.34
C GLY A 63 -8.37 7.14 -1.26
N CYS A 64 -8.18 6.98 -2.56
CA CYS A 64 -8.52 7.98 -3.58
C CYS A 64 -9.76 7.63 -4.42
N ALA A 65 -10.28 6.41 -4.30
CA ALA A 65 -11.48 5.96 -4.99
C ALA A 65 -12.54 5.48 -4.01
N TYR A 66 -13.77 5.37 -4.50
CA TYR A 66 -14.94 4.91 -3.77
C TYR A 66 -15.52 3.64 -4.44
N SER A 67 -15.91 2.66 -3.64
CA SER A 67 -16.59 1.43 -4.08
C SER A 67 -17.38 0.80 -2.91
N PHE A 68 -17.93 -0.39 -3.15
CA PHE A 68 -18.32 -1.33 -2.09
C PHE A 68 -17.08 -1.81 -1.30
N HIS A 69 -17.28 -2.13 -0.02
CA HIS A 69 -16.32 -2.89 0.78
C HIS A 69 -16.22 -4.34 0.26
N SER A 70 -15.05 -4.95 0.43
CA SER A 70 -14.80 -6.35 0.07
C SER A 70 -14.31 -7.13 1.28
N ASN A 71 -14.98 -8.23 1.62
CA ASN A 71 -14.55 -9.18 2.65
C ASN A 71 -13.61 -10.29 2.12
N VAL A 72 -13.23 -10.22 0.84
CA VAL A 72 -12.37 -11.22 0.21
C VAL A 72 -10.93 -10.94 0.60
N LYS A 73 -10.35 -11.81 1.43
CA LYS A 73 -8.93 -11.76 1.77
C LYS A 73 -8.10 -12.01 0.50
N PRO A 74 -7.20 -11.08 0.11
CA PRO A 74 -6.29 -11.31 -1.01
C PRO A 74 -5.44 -12.56 -0.76
N PRO A 75 -5.13 -13.35 -1.79
CA PRO A 75 -4.22 -14.48 -1.65
C PRO A 75 -2.88 -13.98 -1.11
N GLU A 76 -2.35 -14.67 -0.12
CA GLU A 76 -1.02 -14.37 0.43
C GLU A 76 -0.01 -14.68 -0.66
N ILE A 77 0.69 -13.66 -1.17
CA ILE A 77 1.73 -13.85 -2.17
C ILE A 77 2.88 -14.54 -1.47
N GLU A 78 3.19 -15.79 -1.86
CA GLU A 78 4.35 -16.51 -1.34
C GLU A 78 5.59 -15.67 -1.59
N LYS A 79 6.29 -15.31 -0.51
CA LYS A 79 7.53 -14.53 -0.59
C LYS A 79 8.47 -15.27 -1.54
N PRO A 80 9.01 -14.61 -2.58
CA PRO A 80 10.05 -15.22 -3.39
C PRO A 80 11.16 -15.72 -2.45
N THR A 81 11.38 -17.03 -2.41
CA THR A 81 12.61 -17.59 -1.83
C THR A 81 13.74 -17.15 -2.74
N GLU A 82 14.40 -16.07 -2.35
CA GLU A 82 15.60 -15.55 -3.00
C GLU A 82 16.67 -16.66 -2.99
N VAL A 83 16.82 -17.36 -4.12
CA VAL A 83 18.01 -18.16 -4.42
C VAL A 83 19.15 -17.19 -4.75
N ILE A 84 19.82 -16.72 -3.71
CA ILE A 84 21.11 -16.03 -3.82
C ILE A 84 22.24 -17.06 -3.88
N ASP A 85 22.31 -17.84 -4.96
CA ASP A 85 23.49 -18.65 -5.28
C ASP A 85 24.22 -17.99 -6.46
N ASP A 86 25.45 -17.54 -6.19
CA ASP A 86 26.55 -17.22 -7.10
C ASP A 86 26.34 -16.21 -8.25
N ILE A 87 26.49 -14.91 -7.93
CA ILE A 87 27.41 -14.04 -8.69
C ILE A 87 28.35 -13.34 -7.69
N LEU A 88 29.46 -14.04 -7.45
CA LEU A 88 30.74 -13.46 -7.09
C LEU A 88 31.21 -12.43 -8.13
N ASP A 89 31.72 -11.31 -7.62
CA ASP A 89 32.52 -10.28 -8.29
C ASP A 89 31.83 -9.38 -9.35
N ALA A 90 31.19 -8.31 -8.87
CA ALA A 90 31.31 -6.98 -9.47
C ALA A 90 30.88 -5.93 -8.44
N THR A 91 31.85 -5.31 -7.79
CA THR A 91 31.61 -4.11 -7.00
C THR A 91 31.12 -3.00 -7.95
N PRO A 92 29.91 -2.43 -7.81
CA PRO A 92 29.59 -1.20 -8.53
C PRO A 92 30.39 -0.08 -7.86
N ALA A 93 31.38 0.44 -8.58
CA ALA A 93 32.05 1.67 -8.20
C ALA A 93 31.00 2.76 -7.95
N GLN A 94 30.96 3.27 -6.72
CA GLN A 94 30.10 4.40 -6.37
C GLN A 94 30.48 5.62 -7.25
N PRO A 95 29.55 6.31 -7.91
CA PRO A 95 29.87 7.61 -8.50
C PRO A 95 30.14 8.58 -7.34
N ALA A 96 31.38 9.07 -7.29
CA ALA A 96 31.80 10.09 -6.34
C ALA A 96 30.94 11.34 -6.48
N TYR A 97 30.02 11.56 -5.53
CA TYR A 97 29.36 12.84 -5.38
C TYR A 97 30.39 13.87 -4.91
N LYS A 98 30.72 14.82 -5.80
CA LYS A 98 31.56 15.97 -5.44
C LYS A 98 30.71 16.92 -4.59
N PRO A 99 31.15 17.31 -3.38
CA PRO A 99 30.44 18.36 -2.65
C PRO A 99 30.57 19.66 -3.44
N MET A 100 29.43 20.21 -3.86
CA MET A 100 29.38 21.56 -4.41
C MET A 100 29.69 22.54 -3.28
N ALA A 101 30.85 23.19 -3.36
CA ALA A 101 31.17 24.33 -2.52
C ALA A 101 30.20 25.46 -2.87
N SER A 102 29.45 25.94 -1.88
CA SER A 102 28.72 27.19 -1.98
C SER A 102 29.72 28.34 -2.03
N CYS A 103 29.51 29.28 -2.95
CA CYS A 103 30.03 30.65 -2.82
C CYS A 103 29.40 31.35 -1.61
#